data_AF-A0AAP0PLN6-F1
#
_entry.id   AF-A0AAP0PLN6-F1
#
_cell.length_a   1.000
_cell.length_b   1.000
_cell.length_c   1.000
_cell.angle_alpha   90.00
_cell.angle_beta   90.00
_cell.angle_gamma   90.00
#
_symmetry.space_group_name_H-M   'P 1'
#
loop_
_entity.id
_entity.type
_entity.pdbx_description
1 polymer ?
#
loop_
_entity_poly.entity_id
_entity_poly.type
_entity_poly.pdbx_seq_one_letter_code
_entity_poly.pdbx_strand_id
1 'polypeptide(L)'
;MNKQKNLRWQYESDMLSSLEEDPDLCLTAVCALFRQQGFSTFDVQRGRVLADFLMGGTGKHTGGLKKSVKDLQLHYPKVLEECKDLAMRHSSQLFNIYKKREDPFFL
;
A
#
# COMPACT_ATOMS: atom_id res chain seq x y z
N MET A 1 -8.58 -31.69 -1.85
CA MET A 1 -7.14 -31.43 -1.95
C MET A 1 -6.90 -30.00 -2.41
N ASN A 2 -5.94 -29.35 -1.77
CA ASN A 2 -5.67 -27.91 -1.74
C ASN A 2 -5.42 -27.29 -3.13
N LYS A 3 -6.20 -26.27 -3.50
CA LYS A 3 -5.68 -25.21 -4.39
C LYS A 3 -4.87 -24.27 -3.51
N GLN A 4 -3.61 -24.59 -3.28
CA GLN A 4 -2.63 -23.52 -3.06
C GLN A 4 -2.66 -22.69 -4.35
N LYS A 5 -3.55 -21.69 -4.41
CA LYS A 5 -3.41 -20.59 -5.36
C LYS A 5 -2.00 -20.08 -5.11
N ASN A 6 -1.14 -20.04 -6.13
CA ASN A 6 0.21 -19.47 -6.02
C ASN A 6 0.09 -18.09 -5.37
N LEU A 7 0.34 -18.02 -4.06
CA LEU A 7 0.34 -16.79 -3.31
C LEU A 7 1.72 -16.18 -3.55
N ARG A 8 1.76 -14.92 -4.00
CA ARG A 8 3.01 -14.14 -4.12
C ARG A 8 3.77 -14.15 -2.79
N TRP A 9 3.04 -14.01 -1.68
CA TRP A 9 3.61 -14.05 -0.33
C TRP A 9 2.98 -15.15 0.50
N GLN A 10 3.83 -16.02 1.05
CA GLN A 10 3.41 -17.05 1.97
C GLN A 10 3.40 -16.52 3.41
N TYR A 11 4.36 -15.64 3.71
CA TYR A 11 4.61 -15.01 5.01
C TYR A 11 4.69 -13.48 4.89
N GLU A 12 4.49 -12.78 6.01
CA GLU A 12 4.62 -11.32 6.10
C GLU A 12 6.04 -10.85 5.78
N SER A 13 7.07 -11.63 6.11
CA SER A 13 8.47 -11.35 5.76
C SER A 13 8.70 -11.28 4.24
N ASP A 14 7.99 -12.09 3.46
CA ASP A 14 8.08 -12.07 2.00
C ASP A 14 7.51 -10.76 1.45
N MET A 15 6.40 -10.31 2.04
CA MET A 15 5.78 -9.02 1.73
C MET A 15 6.71 -7.87 2.11
N LEU A 16 7.31 -7.89 3.30
CA LEU A 16 8.26 -6.86 3.75
C LEU A 16 9.44 -6.73 2.80
N SER A 17 10.03 -7.85 2.37
CA SER A 17 11.14 -7.84 1.40
C SER A 17 10.71 -7.21 0.07
N SER A 18 9.49 -7.54 -0.40
CA SER A 18 8.95 -6.91 -1.61
C SER A 18 8.69 -5.41 -1.42
N LEU A 19 8.19 -4.97 -0.26
CA LEU A 19 7.99 -3.56 0.03
C LEU A 19 9.33 -2.80 0.08
N GLU A 20 10.40 -3.45 0.52
CA GLU A 20 11.72 -2.83 0.56
C GLU A 20 12.28 -2.51 -0.84
N GLU A 21 12.02 -3.41 -1.80
CA GLU A 21 12.56 -3.36 -3.16
C GLU A 21 11.65 -2.64 -4.17
N ASP A 22 10.32 -2.67 -3.97
CA ASP A 22 9.32 -2.23 -4.94
C ASP A 22 8.58 -0.96 -4.46
N PRO A 23 8.99 0.25 -4.94
CA PRO A 23 8.31 1.49 -4.58
C PRO A 23 6.87 1.57 -5.11
N ASP A 24 6.57 1.00 -6.28
CA ASP A 24 5.21 0.98 -6.82
C ASP A 24 4.29 0.16 -5.91
N LEU A 25 4.82 -0.93 -5.35
CA LEU A 25 4.10 -1.72 -4.35
C LEU A 25 3.83 -0.92 -3.07
N CYS A 26 4.81 -0.15 -2.57
CA CYS A 26 4.62 0.70 -1.40
C CYS A 26 3.49 1.73 -1.61
N LEU A 27 3.44 2.37 -2.78
CA LEU A 27 2.37 3.31 -3.11
C LEU A 27 0.99 2.62 -3.14
N THR A 28 0.95 1.45 -3.76
CA THR A 28 -0.28 0.65 -3.86
C THR A 28 -0.76 0.18 -2.49
N ALA A 29 0.16 -0.22 -1.62
CA ALA A 29 -0.10 -0.63 -0.24
C ALA A 29 -0.71 0.51 0.60
N VAL A 30 -0.16 1.71 0.51
CA VAL A 30 -0.73 2.90 1.18
C VAL A 30 -2.16 3.18 0.68
N CYS A 31 -2.42 3.03 -0.62
CA CYS A 31 -3.77 3.17 -1.16
C CYS A 31 -4.71 2.05 -0.65
N ALA A 32 -4.22 0.82 -0.50
CA ALA A 32 -5.00 -0.30 0.02
C ALA A 32 -5.40 -0.08 1.49
N LEU A 33 -4.45 0.35 2.32
CA LEU A 33 -4.73 0.74 3.71
C LEU A 33 -5.78 1.83 3.78
N PHE A 34 -5.73 2.82 2.89
CA PHE A 34 -6.73 3.88 2.86
C PHE A 34 -8.13 3.37 2.50
N ARG A 35 -8.25 2.49 1.50
CA ARG A 35 -9.54 1.89 1.11
C ARG A 35 -10.12 1.01 2.20
N GLN A 36 -9.27 0.25 2.90
CA GLN A 36 -9.67 -0.65 3.98
C GLN A 36 -9.69 0.03 5.36
N GLN A 37 -9.41 1.34 5.43
CA GLN A 37 -9.29 2.10 6.69
C GLN A 37 -8.32 1.45 7.69
N GLY A 38 -7.25 0.83 7.20
CA GLY A 38 -6.31 0.00 7.95
C GLY A 38 -5.16 0.75 8.61
N PHE A 39 -5.14 2.09 8.59
CA PHE A 39 -4.11 2.86 9.28
C PHE A 39 -4.30 2.84 10.80
N SER A 40 -3.19 2.86 11.53
CA SER A 40 -3.18 3.09 12.97
C SER A 40 -3.75 4.47 13.31
N THR A 41 -4.16 4.68 14.58
CA THR A 41 -4.66 5.98 15.05
C THR A 41 -3.64 7.11 14.84
N PHE A 42 -2.35 6.81 14.97
CA PHE A 42 -1.26 7.77 14.79
C PHE A 42 -1.02 8.10 13.31
N ASP A 43 -1.19 7.12 12.43
CA ASP A 43 -0.91 7.27 11.00
C ASP A 43 -2.15 7.64 10.18
N VAL A 44 -3.36 7.63 10.78
CA VAL A 44 -4.62 7.80 10.06
C VAL A 44 -4.66 9.08 9.24
N GLN A 45 -4.18 10.20 9.79
CA GLN A 45 -4.21 11.49 9.09
C GLN A 45 -3.16 11.53 7.97
N ARG A 46 -1.91 11.15 8.28
CA ARG A 46 -0.80 11.16 7.31
C ARG A 46 -1.08 10.19 6.16
N GLY A 47 -1.50 8.97 6.48
CA GLY A 47 -1.88 7.95 5.52
C GLY A 47 -3.04 8.37 4.63
N ARG A 48 -4.08 9.01 5.19
CA ARG A 48 -5.20 9.57 4.40
C ARG A 48 -4.73 10.64 3.41
N VAL A 49 -3.93 11.60 3.85
CA VAL A 49 -3.45 12.69 2.99
C VAL A 49 -2.59 12.13 1.85
N LEU A 50 -1.66 11.24 2.16
CA LEU A 50 -0.79 10.61 1.15
C LEU A 50 -1.60 9.76 0.16
N ALA A 51 -2.46 8.87 0.66
CA ALA A 51 -3.27 8.01 -0.19
C ALA A 51 -4.21 8.82 -1.10
N ASP A 52 -4.85 9.86 -0.58
CA ASP A 52 -5.71 10.71 -1.40
C ASP A 52 -4.90 11.40 -2.51
N PHE A 53 -3.73 11.97 -2.19
CA PHE A 53 -2.82 12.53 -3.18
C PHE A 53 -2.43 11.51 -4.28
N LEU A 54 -2.08 10.28 -3.88
CA LEU A 54 -1.73 9.18 -4.79
C LEU A 54 -2.90 8.77 -5.69
N MET A 55 -4.13 8.86 -5.18
CA MET A 55 -5.37 8.52 -5.89
C MET A 55 -5.98 9.71 -6.66
N GLY A 56 -5.29 10.85 -6.70
CA GLY A 56 -5.65 12.03 -7.48
C GLY A 56 -6.46 13.10 -6.74
N GLY A 57 -6.48 13.08 -5.41
CA GLY A 57 -6.96 14.17 -4.56
C GLY A 57 -8.47 14.36 -4.61
N THR A 58 -9.24 13.27 -4.51
CA THR A 58 -10.71 13.32 -4.65
C THR A 58 -11.45 13.15 -3.31
N GLY A 59 -10.74 12.78 -2.25
CA GLY A 59 -11.30 12.39 -0.96
C GLY A 59 -12.06 11.06 -0.98
N LYS A 60 -12.08 10.34 -2.11
CA LYS A 60 -12.84 9.09 -2.28
C LYS A 60 -11.97 7.87 -1.99
N HIS A 61 -12.54 6.93 -1.24
CA HIS A 61 -11.95 5.61 -0.96
C HIS A 61 -12.13 4.63 -2.13
N THR A 62 -12.20 5.11 -3.38
CA THR A 62 -12.48 4.29 -4.57
C THR A 62 -11.45 4.55 -5.67
N GLY A 63 -11.10 3.48 -6.39
CA GLY A 63 -10.09 3.52 -7.46
C GLY A 63 -8.69 3.11 -6.98
N GLY A 64 -7.77 3.08 -7.95
CA GLY A 64 -6.37 2.69 -7.75
C GLY A 64 -5.40 3.88 -7.71
N LEU A 65 -4.12 3.55 -7.70
CA LEU A 65 -3.01 4.49 -7.82
C LEU A 65 -3.10 5.27 -9.15
N LYS A 66 -2.97 6.61 -9.09
CA LYS A 66 -2.96 7.49 -10.29
C LYS A 66 -1.64 8.23 -10.49
N LYS A 67 -0.75 8.21 -9.51
CA LYS A 67 0.58 8.83 -9.59
C LYS A 67 1.61 7.79 -10.06
N SER A 68 2.54 8.22 -10.90
CA SER A 68 3.66 7.40 -11.36
C SER A 68 4.82 7.46 -10.36
N VAL A 69 5.44 6.31 -10.07
CA VAL A 69 6.67 6.29 -9.26
C VAL A 69 7.77 7.16 -9.86
N LYS A 70 7.93 7.16 -11.19
CA LYS A 70 8.98 7.96 -11.84
C LYS A 70 8.81 9.45 -11.58
N ASP A 71 7.58 9.94 -11.67
CA ASP A 71 7.28 11.36 -11.42
C ASP A 71 7.48 11.72 -9.95
N LEU A 72 7.08 10.82 -9.05
CA LEU A 72 7.29 11.01 -7.61
C LEU A 72 8.77 10.95 -7.25
N GLN A 73 9.55 10.07 -7.86
CA GLN A 73 10.99 9.99 -7.61
C GLN A 73 11.70 11.27 -8.02
N LEU A 74 11.28 11.88 -9.14
CA LEU A 74 11.89 13.10 -9.66
C LEU A 74 11.48 14.34 -8.86
N HIS A 75 10.21 14.46 -8.49
CA HIS A 75 9.64 15.71 -7.95
C HIS A 75 9.30 15.65 -6.45
N TYR A 76 9.05 14.45 -5.92
CA TYR A 76 8.53 14.23 -4.57
C TYR A 76 9.19 13.00 -3.89
N PRO A 77 10.53 12.89 -3.84
CA PRO A 77 11.20 11.69 -3.31
C PRO A 77 10.80 11.38 -1.86
N LYS A 78 10.54 12.41 -1.06
CA LYS A 78 10.04 12.27 0.31
C LYS A 78 8.70 11.53 0.39
N VAL A 79 7.83 11.68 -0.62
CA VAL A 79 6.56 10.95 -0.67
C VAL A 79 6.80 9.44 -0.81
N LEU A 80 7.82 9.04 -1.59
CA LEU A 80 8.18 7.63 -1.73
C LEU A 80 8.72 7.05 -0.41
N GLU A 81 9.63 7.77 0.26
CA GLU A 81 10.16 7.38 1.57
C GLU A 81 9.03 7.22 2.59
N GLU A 82 8.13 8.20 2.68
CA GLU A 82 7.00 8.15 3.60
C GLU A 82 6.03 6.99 3.30
N CYS A 83 5.78 6.72 2.01
CA CYS A 83 4.92 5.61 1.63
C CYS A 83 5.57 4.25 1.97
N LYS A 84 6.88 4.14 1.78
CA LYS A 84 7.64 2.96 2.17
C LYS A 84 7.57 2.73 3.69
N ASP A 85 7.86 3.76 4.48
CA ASP A 85 7.78 3.69 5.95
C ASP A 85 6.40 3.28 6.44
N LEU A 86 5.34 3.91 5.89
CA LEU A 86 3.96 3.58 6.25
C LEU A 86 3.59 2.16 5.86
N ALA A 87 3.95 1.72 4.65
CA ALA A 87 3.63 0.38 4.17
C ALA A 87 4.34 -0.68 5.03
N MET A 88 5.64 -0.50 5.32
CA MET A 88 6.39 -1.43 6.17
C MET A 88 5.83 -1.50 7.60
N ARG A 89 5.47 -0.35 8.19
CA ARG A 89 4.89 -0.29 9.55
C ARG A 89 3.53 -0.98 9.66
N HIS A 90 2.76 -1.01 8.58
CA HIS A 90 1.44 -1.66 8.52
C HIS A 90 1.48 -2.99 7.75
N SER A 91 2.66 -3.61 7.63
CA SER A 91 2.84 -4.88 6.93
C SER A 91 1.92 -5.99 7.45
N SER A 92 1.67 -6.08 8.77
CA SER A 92 0.74 -7.06 9.32
C SER A 92 -0.71 -6.84 8.85
N GLN A 93 -1.16 -5.59 8.79
CA GLN A 93 -2.48 -5.22 8.28
C GLN A 93 -2.58 -5.49 6.77
N LEU A 94 -1.56 -5.09 6.00
CA LEU A 94 -1.48 -5.34 4.57
C LEU A 94 -1.48 -6.83 4.25
N PHE A 95 -0.74 -7.63 5.02
CA PHE A 95 -0.69 -9.07 4.85
C PHE A 95 -2.06 -9.71 5.09
N ASN A 96 -2.82 -9.22 6.08
CA ASN A 96 -4.20 -9.64 6.29
C ASN A 96 -5.12 -9.26 5.11
N ILE A 97 -5.04 -8.02 4.62
CA ILE A 97 -5.79 -7.55 3.43
C ILE A 97 -5.51 -8.47 2.23
N TYR A 98 -4.23 -8.76 1.97
CA TYR A 98 -3.77 -9.64 0.90
C TYR A 98 -4.29 -11.08 1.05
N LYS A 99 -4.11 -11.69 2.23
CA LYS A 99 -4.51 -13.10 2.46
C LYS A 99 -6.01 -13.30 2.31
N LYS A 100 -6.80 -12.29 2.70
CA LYS A 100 -8.26 -12.30 2.59
C LYS A 100 -8.78 -11.79 1.25
N ARG A 101 -7.91 -11.18 0.42
CA ARG A 101 -8.27 -10.51 -0.84
C ARG A 101 -9.35 -9.44 -0.65
N GLU A 102 -9.22 -8.66 0.42
CA GLU A 102 -10.19 -7.61 0.79
C GLU A 102 -10.15 -6.42 -0.16
N ASP A 103 -9.00 -6.16 -0.79
CA ASP A 103 -8.79 -5.02 -1.67
C ASP A 103 -8.49 -5.46 -3.12
N PRO A 104 -9.34 -5.13 -4.10
CA PRO A 104 -9.18 -5.60 -5.48
C PRO A 104 -8.03 -4.91 -6.23
N PHE A 105 -7.49 -3.82 -5.70
CA PHE A 105 -6.34 -3.11 -6.26
C PHE A 105 -5.03 -3.53 -5.57
N PHE A 106 -5.08 -4.48 -4.65
CA PHE A 106 -3.93 -4.98 -3.90
C PHE A 106 -3.86 -6.52 -3.98
N LEU A 107 -3.14 -6.99 -5.01
CA LEU A 107 -2.67 -8.37 -5.26
C LEU A 107 -3.60 -9.54 -4.83
#